data_AF-A0A6M0RYF1-F1
#
_entry.id   AF-A0A6M0RYF1-F1
#
_cell.length_a   1.000
_cell.length_b   1.000
_cell.length_c   1.000
_cell.angle_alpha   90.00
_cell.angle_beta   90.00
_cell.angle_gamma   90.00
#
_symmetry.space_group_name_H-M   'P 1'
#
loop_
_entity.id
_entity.type
_entity.pdbx_description
1 polymer ?
#
loop_
_entity_poly.entity_id
_entity_poly.type
_entity_poly.pdbx_seq_one_letter_code
_entity_poly.pdbx_strand_id
1 'polypeptide(L)'
;MPDQPLQGDALIKETNRRIRLAKKLWDAHNNAACRRERERALKLYSQLTKVQKEKVPQQLRVWLRYRSEKYFGAHRTPPGSKHRSSRRRK
;
A
#
# COMPACT_ATOMS: atom_id res chain seq x y z
N MET A 1 -6.67 -16.75 -15.03
CA MET A 1 -7.03 -16.95 -13.61
C MET A 1 -8.02 -15.85 -13.27
N PRO A 2 -9.27 -16.17 -12.92
CA PRO A 2 -10.31 -15.14 -12.80
C PRO A 2 -10.02 -14.25 -11.58
N ASP A 3 -10.03 -12.94 -11.80
CA ASP A 3 -10.08 -11.89 -10.76
C ASP A 3 -11.43 -11.97 -10.02
N GLN A 4 -11.62 -13.04 -9.25
CA GLN A 4 -12.83 -13.23 -8.47
C GLN A 4 -12.91 -12.08 -7.46
N PRO A 5 -14.00 -11.30 -7.44
CA PRO A 5 -14.13 -10.17 -6.53
C PRO A 5 -14.01 -10.71 -5.10
N LEU A 6 -12.94 -10.30 -4.42
CA LEU A 6 -12.67 -10.69 -3.04
C LEU A 6 -13.81 -10.16 -2.17
N GLN A 7 -14.66 -11.06 -1.68
CA GLN A 7 -15.81 -10.72 -0.87
C GLN A 7 -15.62 -11.19 0.58
N GLY A 8 -16.16 -10.41 1.52
CA GLY A 8 -16.18 -10.76 2.94
C GLY A 8 -14.79 -11.01 3.53
N ASP A 9 -14.60 -12.21 4.09
CA ASP A 9 -13.36 -12.61 4.76
C ASP A 9 -12.17 -12.74 3.80
N ALA A 10 -12.40 -12.96 2.50
CA ALA A 10 -11.32 -12.98 1.51
C ALA A 10 -10.69 -11.58 1.35
N LEU A 11 -11.51 -10.53 1.37
CA LEU A 11 -11.06 -9.14 1.31
C LEU A 11 -10.24 -8.77 2.55
N ILE A 12 -10.66 -9.23 3.73
CA ILE A 12 -9.94 -9.04 5.00
C ILE A 12 -8.58 -9.75 4.96
N LYS A 13 -8.55 -11.02 4.51
CA LYS A 13 -7.32 -11.80 4.40
C LYS A 13 -6.33 -11.15 3.43
N GLU A 14 -6.81 -10.71 2.27
CA GLU A 14 -5.95 -10.04 1.29
C GLU A 14 -5.45 -8.69 1.79
N THR A 15 -6.32 -7.89 2.45
CA THR A 15 -5.90 -6.62 3.06
C THR A 15 -4.80 -6.85 4.11
N ASN A 16 -4.98 -7.83 5.00
CA ASN A 16 -3.97 -8.20 5.98
C ASN A 16 -2.66 -8.65 5.33
N ARG A 17 -2.74 -9.46 4.28
CA ARG A 17 -1.57 -9.92 3.52
C ARG A 17 -0.82 -8.73 2.91
N ARG A 18 -1.52 -7.79 2.28
CA ARG A 18 -0.94 -6.60 1.65
C ARG A 18 -0.25 -5.69 2.66
N ILE A 19 -0.87 -5.45 3.81
CA ILE A 19 -0.24 -4.65 4.87
C ILE A 19 1.03 -5.33 5.40
N ARG A 20 1.00 -6.66 5.61
CA ARG A 20 2.21 -7.40 6.02
C ARG A 20 3.31 -7.34 4.96
N LEU A 21 2.95 -7.45 3.69
CA LEU A 21 3.92 -7.35 2.59
C LEU A 21 4.54 -5.95 2.54
N ALA A 22 3.74 -4.90 2.69
CA ALA A 22 4.23 -3.53 2.79
C ALA A 22 5.19 -3.35 3.97
N LYS A 23 4.86 -3.91 5.15
CA LYS A 23 5.78 -3.92 6.30
C LYS A 23 7.09 -4.62 6.00
N LYS A 24 7.05 -5.82 5.41
CA LYS A 24 8.26 -6.57 5.03
C LYS A 24 9.12 -5.79 4.03
N LEU A 25 8.50 -5.12 3.06
CA LEU A 25 9.20 -4.28 2.09
C LEU A 25 9.79 -3.02 2.73
N TRP A 26 9.14 -2.48 3.74
CA TRP A 26 9.66 -1.38 4.56
C TRP A 26 10.88 -1.82 5.37
N ASP A 27 10.80 -2.97 6.04
CA ASP A 27 11.94 -3.55 6.79
C ASP A 27 13.11 -3.85 5.84
N ALA A 28 12.83 -4.28 4.61
CA ALA A 28 13.82 -4.48 3.53
C ALA A 28 14.28 -3.17 2.86
N HIS A 29 13.87 -2.00 3.35
CA HIS A 29 14.20 -0.67 2.81
C HIS A 29 13.79 -0.45 1.33
N ASN A 30 12.92 -1.29 0.78
CA ASN A 30 12.39 -1.16 -0.57
C ASN A 30 11.17 -0.23 -0.60
N ASN A 31 11.45 1.07 -0.44
CA ASN A 31 10.45 2.12 -0.29
C ASN A 31 9.52 2.27 -1.52
N ALA A 32 10.02 2.00 -2.73
CA ALA A 32 9.22 2.09 -3.95
C ALA A 32 8.13 1.00 -3.98
N ALA A 33 8.51 -0.25 -3.69
CA ALA A 33 7.56 -1.36 -3.63
C ALA A 33 6.61 -1.22 -2.43
N CYS A 34 7.12 -0.78 -1.27
CA CYS A 34 6.31 -0.54 -0.08
C CYS A 34 5.19 0.49 -0.35
N ARG A 35 5.49 1.59 -1.05
CA ARG A 35 4.49 2.60 -1.43
C ARG A 35 3.36 1.99 -2.28
N ARG A 36 3.70 1.17 -3.28
CA ARG A 36 2.72 0.52 -4.16
C ARG A 36 1.81 -0.44 -3.37
N GLU A 37 2.38 -1.26 -2.49
CA GLU A 37 1.59 -2.19 -1.69
C GLU A 37 0.75 -1.47 -0.62
N ARG A 38 1.25 -0.36 -0.06
CA ARG A 38 0.48 0.53 0.83
C ARG A 38 -0.75 1.09 0.11
N GLU A 39 -0.58 1.63 -1.09
CA GLU A 39 -1.67 2.23 -1.87
C GLU A 39 -2.75 1.19 -2.20
N ARG A 40 -2.33 -0.02 -2.61
CA ARG A 40 -3.23 -1.16 -2.82
C ARG A 40 -3.95 -1.57 -1.53
N ALA A 41 -3.22 -1.66 -0.42
CA ALA A 41 -3.81 -1.97 0.89
C ALA A 41 -4.82 -0.91 1.32
N LEU A 42 -4.55 0.37 1.08
CA LEU A 42 -5.47 1.47 1.39
C LEU A 42 -6.74 1.39 0.53
N LYS A 43 -6.60 1.09 -0.77
CA LYS A 43 -7.74 0.91 -1.69
C LYS A 43 -8.64 -0.24 -1.26
N LEU A 44 -8.06 -1.37 -0.81
CA LEU A 44 -8.82 -2.48 -0.25
C LEU A 44 -9.46 -2.08 1.09
N TYR A 45 -8.68 -1.44 1.98
CA TYR A 45 -9.14 -0.95 3.29
C TYR A 45 -10.38 -0.06 3.20
N SER A 46 -10.42 0.84 2.21
CA SER A 46 -11.57 1.72 1.98
C SER A 46 -12.84 0.97 1.57
N GLN A 47 -12.70 -0.19 0.91
CA GLN A 47 -13.84 -1.05 0.52
C GLN A 47 -14.39 -1.88 1.69
N LEU A 48 -13.62 -2.09 2.76
CA LEU A 48 -14.09 -2.85 3.93
C LEU A 48 -15.14 -2.08 4.72
N THR A 49 -16.16 -2.81 5.17
CA THR A 49 -17.17 -2.29 6.10
C THR A 49 -16.59 -2.10 7.51
N LYS A 50 -17.28 -1.36 8.39
CA LYS A 50 -16.84 -1.10 9.76
C LYS A 50 -16.58 -2.41 10.54
N VAL A 51 -17.49 -3.38 10.41
CA VAL A 51 -17.38 -4.72 11.03
C VAL A 51 -16.15 -5.47 10.52
N GLN A 52 -15.88 -5.41 9.21
CA GLN A 52 -14.72 -6.10 8.65
C GLN A 52 -13.40 -5.43 9.06
N LYS A 53 -13.39 -4.09 9.21
CA LYS A 53 -12.22 -3.33 9.70
C LYS A 53 -11.87 -3.69 11.15
N GLU A 54 -12.83 -4.09 11.96
CA GLU A 54 -12.58 -4.57 13.33
C GLU A 54 -11.85 -5.91 13.36
N LYS A 55 -12.12 -6.80 12.39
CA LYS A 55 -11.38 -8.06 12.21
C LYS A 55 -9.92 -7.85 11.78
N VAL A 56 -9.55 -6.66 11.32
CA VAL A 56 -8.14 -6.33 10.98
C VAL A 56 -7.37 -6.04 12.29
N PRO A 57 -6.23 -6.73 12.55
CA PRO A 57 -5.42 -6.48 13.73
C PRO A 57 -5.07 -5.00 13.90
N GLN A 58 -5.21 -4.49 15.13
CA GLN A 58 -4.99 -3.06 15.43
C GLN A 58 -3.59 -2.59 15.01
N GLN A 59 -2.55 -3.40 15.25
CA GLN A 59 -1.18 -3.08 14.80
C GLN A 59 -1.06 -2.86 13.28
N LEU A 60 -1.84 -3.55 12.45
CA LEU A 60 -1.84 -3.35 11.00
C LEU A 60 -2.59 -2.05 10.62
N ARG A 61 -3.70 -1.75 11.31
CA ARG A 61 -4.45 -0.49 11.14
C ARG A 61 -3.61 0.73 11.51
N VAL A 62 -2.93 0.70 12.65
CA VAL A 62 -2.04 1.77 13.12
C VAL A 62 -0.87 1.95 12.15
N TRP A 63 -0.28 0.86 11.66
CA TRP A 63 0.79 0.96 10.67
C TRP A 63 0.31 1.60 9.37
N LEU A 64 -0.84 1.15 8.83
CA LEU A 64 -1.39 1.67 7.57
C LEU A 64 -1.78 3.13 7.70
N ARG A 65 -2.39 3.55 8.82
CA ARG A 65 -2.85 4.93 8.99
C ARG A 65 -1.72 5.87 9.41
N TYR A 66 -1.04 5.56 10.51
CA TYR A 66 -0.07 6.49 11.10
C TYR A 66 1.33 6.34 10.51
N ARG A 67 1.90 5.12 10.56
CA ARG A 67 3.31 4.92 10.19
C ARG A 67 3.53 5.11 8.69
N SER A 68 2.64 4.56 7.86
CA SER A 68 2.78 4.68 6.40
C SER A 68 2.56 6.10 5.90
N GLU A 69 1.68 6.89 6.53
CA GLU A 69 1.45 8.30 6.17
C GLU A 69 2.66 9.18 6.51
N LYS A 70 3.31 8.93 7.65
CA LYS A 70 4.55 9.64 8.03
C LYS A 70 5.68 9.48 7.01
N TYR A 71 5.86 8.29 6.44
CA TYR A 71 6.97 7.99 5.53
C TYR A 71 6.62 8.10 4.03
N PHE A 72 5.36 7.86 3.67
CA PHE A 72 4.89 7.81 2.29
C PHE A 72 3.79 8.82 1.97
N GLY A 73 3.44 9.72 2.90
CA GLY A 73 2.50 10.80 2.67
C GLY A 73 2.96 11.76 1.57
N ALA A 74 2.03 12.54 1.03
CA ALA A 74 2.27 13.50 -0.05
C ALA A 74 3.27 14.62 0.31
N HIS A 75 3.71 14.68 1.56
CA HIS A 75 4.61 15.70 2.11
C HIS A 75 6.10 15.51 1.78
N ARG A 76 6.42 14.73 0.74
CA ARG A 76 7.73 14.77 0.10
C ARG A 76 7.59 15.37 -1.28
N THR A 77 8.00 16.63 -1.39
CA THR A 77 8.34 17.28 -2.66
C THR A 77 9.13 16.29 -3.50
N PRO A 78 8.68 15.92 -4.71
CA PRO A 78 9.48 15.07 -5.58
C PRO A 78 10.82 15.79 -5.80
N PRO A 79 11.99 15.17 -5.54
CA PRO A 79 13.23 15.74 -6.01
C PRO A 79 13.17 15.65 -7.54
N GLY A 80 13.00 16.81 -8.18
CA GLY A 80 13.04 17.08 -9.61
C GLY A 80 12.75 15.89 -10.53
N SER A 81 11.60 15.94 -11.18
CA SER A 81 11.37 15.28 -12.47
C SER A 81 12.44 15.74 -13.48
N LYS A 82 13.65 15.17 -13.39
CA LYS A 82 14.57 15.13 -14.51
C LYS A 82 13.90 14.22 -15.52
N HIS A 83 13.15 14.85 -16.42
CA HIS A 83 12.91 14.33 -17.76
C HIS A 83 14.26 13.87 -18.30
N ARG A 84 14.53 12.56 -18.19
CA ARG A 84 15.55 11.92 -19.00
C ARG A 84 14.95 11.85 -20.40
N SER A 85 15.05 12.95 -21.14
CA SER A 85 14.87 12.94 -22.58
C SER A 85 15.95 11.99 -23.12
N SER A 86 15.56 10.74 -23.33
CA SER A 86 16.38 9.77 -24.02
C SER A 86 16.56 10.28 -25.45
N ARG A 87 17.70 10.94 -25.65
CA ARG A 87 18.41 11.13 -26.90
C ARG A 87 18.10 9.99 -27.87
N ARG A 88 17.20 10.23 -28.83
CA ARG A 88 16.97 9.34 -29.96
C ARG A 88 17.75 9.89 -31.15
N ARG A 89 18.78 9.12 -31.49
CA ARG A 89 19.72 9.29 -32.60
C ARG A 89 19.01 9.64 -33.91
N LYS A 90 19.62 10.52 -34.70
CA LYS A 90 19.52 10.52 -36.15
C LYS A 90 20.93 10.63 -36.70
#